data_AF-A0A972VJ15-F1
#
_entry.id   AF-A0A972VJ15-F1
#
_cell.length_a   1.000
_cell.length_b   1.000
_cell.length_c   1.000
_cell.angle_alpha   90.00
_cell.angle_beta   90.00
_cell.angle_gamma   90.00
#
_symmetry.space_group_name_H-M   'P 1'
#
loop_
_entity.id
_entity.type
_entity.pdbx_description
1 polymer ?
#
loop_
_entity_poly.entity_id
_entity_poly.type
_entity_poly.pdbx_seq_one_letter_code
_entity_poly.pdbx_strand_id
1 'polypeptide(L)'
;MLKHTTIALITLVVAMSTVLPAANTATVLAKVLDDQTFAVARLKITSTQLDAIIQEILEGVKKHAGQEALEAVQGELKAFSTDAGQRLQDLEQAGASALYGVFSLRTLPGFLIVAPTHKDPGALVPIIKQIMPRTEVKILTHTNGPTLVVAGPASAVAQLANSAGSQPQALIDALATCHETSAVHLALAPCPEVRSVIKQMLPQLPLGPGSIPLEHLVDNLEWATLNLQAPPQTALNVTTHSANEADAGQLDTGIQEVYTLIKQMPQVRDMIPGIDAMFRHLTPTQQDRRLSLKVDQTTTEAIMKEALAASLVSIRRKTTQFTCGTNVSGLGKAVLIYANDHDDNLPLKLEDLREVEMTEKGMICTAVKTKNSYVYRGKGLNCSHSYDLIVLYDKKKNHDGTNHRNVLFLNSRVEWIEEDRFQALIRQDNAYRRKKGLPELPAR
;
A
#
# COMPACT_ATOMS: atom_id res chain seq x y z
N MET A 1 -9.57 7.35 -4.60
CA MET A 1 -8.34 7.21 -5.38
C MET A 1 -7.31 6.36 -4.65
N LEU A 2 -6.84 6.73 -3.44
CA LEU A 2 -5.85 5.96 -2.66
C LEU A 2 -6.18 4.47 -2.46
N LYS A 3 -7.45 4.07 -2.25
CA LYS A 3 -7.80 2.65 -2.08
C LYS A 3 -7.43 1.75 -3.27
N HIS A 4 -7.49 2.26 -4.49
CA HIS A 4 -7.13 1.48 -5.67
C HIS A 4 -5.63 1.58 -5.96
N THR A 5 -4.98 2.71 -5.66
CA THR A 5 -3.54 2.90 -5.87
C THR A 5 -2.67 2.20 -4.81
N THR A 6 -3.06 2.23 -3.53
CA THR A 6 -2.32 1.58 -2.43
C THR A 6 -2.48 0.07 -2.45
N ILE A 7 -3.66 -0.43 -2.84
CA ILE A 7 -3.84 -1.85 -3.15
C ILE A 7 -3.00 -2.18 -4.38
N ALA A 8 -3.09 -1.46 -5.50
CA ALA A 8 -2.30 -1.76 -6.70
C ALA A 8 -0.78 -1.84 -6.47
N LEU A 9 -0.18 -1.00 -5.62
CA LEU A 9 1.28 -1.01 -5.39
C LEU A 9 1.74 -2.18 -4.48
N ILE A 10 0.98 -2.52 -3.44
CA ILE A 10 1.26 -3.67 -2.56
C ILE A 10 0.89 -4.99 -3.24
N THR A 11 -0.05 -4.94 -4.18
CA THR A 11 -0.56 -6.09 -4.95
C THR A 11 0.31 -6.44 -6.16
N LEU A 12 1.22 -5.56 -6.58
CA LEU A 12 2.10 -5.80 -7.74
C LEU A 12 3.35 -6.65 -7.42
N VAL A 13 3.59 -7.01 -6.16
CA VAL A 13 4.87 -7.59 -5.71
C VAL A 13 4.93 -9.13 -5.78
N VAL A 14 3.93 -9.80 -6.35
CA VAL A 14 3.88 -11.26 -6.30
C VAL A 14 3.79 -11.88 -7.69
N ALA A 15 4.88 -12.59 -8.02
CA ALA A 15 4.96 -13.81 -8.85
C ALA A 15 5.78 -13.75 -10.17
N MET A 16 6.53 -14.85 -10.40
CA MET A 16 6.78 -15.59 -11.64
C MET A 16 8.14 -15.71 -12.39
N SER A 17 8.43 -16.93 -12.89
CA SER A 17 9.61 -17.35 -13.72
C SER A 17 9.18 -18.30 -14.88
N THR A 18 9.62 -18.09 -16.14
CA THR A 18 10.67 -18.86 -16.88
C THR A 18 11.33 -18.02 -18.02
N VAL A 19 12.41 -18.55 -18.63
CA VAL A 19 13.52 -17.83 -19.29
C VAL A 19 13.15 -17.12 -20.60
N LEU A 20 13.27 -15.78 -20.60
CA LEU A 20 13.73 -15.00 -21.74
C LEU A 20 15.07 -14.38 -21.31
N PRO A 21 16.06 -14.22 -22.21
CA PRO A 21 17.30 -13.54 -21.88
C PRO A 21 16.96 -12.17 -21.31
N ALA A 22 17.64 -11.74 -20.24
CA ALA A 22 17.54 -10.38 -19.75
C ALA A 22 18.15 -9.46 -20.81
N ALA A 23 17.38 -9.16 -21.86
CA ALA A 23 17.63 -8.00 -22.69
C ALA A 23 17.80 -6.82 -21.73
N ASN A 24 18.93 -6.14 -21.84
CA ASN A 24 19.37 -5.12 -20.89
C ASN A 24 18.19 -4.19 -20.59
N THR A 25 17.62 -4.30 -19.38
CA THR A 25 16.37 -3.61 -19.01
C THR A 25 16.52 -2.10 -19.21
N ALA A 26 17.72 -1.56 -18.97
CA ALA A 26 18.05 -0.17 -19.24
C ALA A 26 17.93 0.17 -20.74
N THR A 27 18.39 -0.70 -21.65
CA THR A 27 18.23 -0.51 -23.10
C THR A 27 16.76 -0.52 -23.52
N VAL A 28 15.94 -1.42 -22.94
CA VAL A 28 14.50 -1.47 -23.21
C VAL A 28 13.81 -0.18 -22.75
N LEU A 29 14.16 0.31 -21.56
CA LEU A 29 13.54 1.50 -20.97
C LEU A 29 14.19 2.81 -21.43
N ALA A 30 15.19 2.76 -22.30
CA ALA A 30 16.03 3.91 -22.62
C ALA A 30 15.27 5.17 -23.09
N LYS A 31 14.10 5.00 -23.71
CA LYS A 31 13.23 6.09 -24.19
C LYS A 31 12.25 6.63 -23.14
N VAL A 32 12.21 6.02 -21.96
CA VAL A 32 11.26 6.33 -20.89
C VAL A 32 11.95 6.81 -19.62
N LEU A 33 13.23 6.45 -19.43
CA LEU A 33 14.04 6.95 -18.32
C LEU A 33 14.54 8.38 -18.61
N ASP A 34 14.46 9.23 -17.60
CA ASP A 34 15.02 10.59 -17.60
C ASP A 34 15.84 10.86 -16.33
N ASP A 35 16.45 12.04 -16.25
CA ASP A 35 17.29 12.50 -15.15
C ASP A 35 16.54 12.58 -13.79
N GLN A 36 15.21 12.63 -13.84
CA GLN A 36 14.32 12.70 -12.68
C GLN A 36 13.74 11.32 -12.31
N THR A 37 14.07 10.28 -13.07
CA THR A 37 13.63 8.92 -12.81
C THR A 37 14.48 8.34 -11.70
N PHE A 38 13.84 8.02 -10.58
CA PHE A 38 14.54 7.56 -9.37
C PHE A 38 14.21 6.12 -9.02
N ALA A 39 13.16 5.52 -9.60
CA ALA A 39 12.88 4.10 -9.38
C ALA A 39 12.22 3.43 -10.59
N VAL A 40 12.49 2.14 -10.75
CA VAL A 40 11.86 1.26 -11.73
C VAL A 40 11.50 -0.05 -11.04
N ALA A 41 10.22 -0.41 -11.09
CA ALA A 41 9.74 -1.72 -10.66
C ALA A 41 9.42 -2.56 -11.90
N ARG A 42 10.07 -3.70 -12.07
CA ARG A 42 9.78 -4.71 -13.09
C ARG A 42 8.98 -5.84 -12.47
N LEU A 43 7.88 -6.20 -13.12
CA LEU A 43 7.12 -7.42 -12.88
C LEU A 43 7.19 -8.28 -14.14
N LYS A 44 7.72 -9.49 -14.02
CA LYS A 44 7.72 -10.45 -15.12
C LYS A 44 6.31 -11.00 -15.32
N ILE A 45 5.81 -10.99 -16.56
CA ILE A 45 4.48 -11.54 -16.85
C ILE A 45 4.65 -13.01 -17.18
N THR A 46 4.14 -13.88 -16.31
CA THR A 46 3.66 -15.20 -16.70
C THR A 46 2.36 -15.45 -15.94
N SER A 47 1.58 -16.45 -16.33
CA SER A 47 0.28 -16.73 -15.70
C SER A 47 0.29 -17.88 -14.68
N THR A 48 1.32 -18.73 -14.69
CA THR A 48 1.31 -20.07 -14.06
C THR A 48 1.63 -20.14 -12.56
N GLN A 49 1.97 -19.04 -11.88
CA GLN A 49 2.47 -19.07 -10.49
C GLN A 49 1.70 -18.20 -9.49
N LEU A 50 0.68 -17.44 -9.91
CA LEU A 50 -0.08 -16.57 -8.98
C LEU A 50 -0.84 -17.41 -7.96
N ASP A 51 -1.47 -18.48 -8.43
CA ASP A 51 -2.20 -19.41 -7.58
C ASP A 51 -1.27 -20.07 -6.56
N ALA A 52 -0.06 -20.48 -6.97
CA ALA A 52 0.90 -21.12 -6.06
C ALA A 52 1.28 -20.22 -4.89
N ILE A 53 1.56 -18.94 -5.16
CA ILE A 53 1.92 -18.01 -4.08
C ILE A 53 0.71 -17.67 -3.21
N ILE A 54 -0.47 -17.53 -3.80
CA ILE A 54 -1.68 -17.31 -3.02
C ILE A 54 -1.97 -18.52 -2.12
N GLN A 55 -1.77 -19.75 -2.59
CA GLN A 55 -1.88 -20.92 -1.72
C GLN A 55 -0.86 -20.86 -0.58
N GLU A 56 0.40 -20.52 -0.85
CA GLU A 56 1.43 -20.41 0.19
C GLU A 56 1.08 -19.34 1.25
N ILE A 57 0.55 -18.19 0.82
CA ILE A 57 0.06 -17.15 1.73
C ILE A 57 -1.11 -17.67 2.56
N LEU A 58 -2.08 -18.36 1.94
CA LEU A 58 -3.24 -18.91 2.64
C LEU A 58 -2.83 -19.97 3.66
N GLU A 59 -1.88 -20.84 3.33
CA GLU A 59 -1.30 -21.81 4.25
C GLU A 59 -0.59 -21.13 5.43
N GLY A 60 0.19 -20.07 5.16
CA GLY A 60 0.82 -19.24 6.18
C GLY A 60 -0.21 -18.60 7.11
N VAL A 61 -1.26 -17.99 6.56
CA VAL A 61 -2.35 -17.39 7.35
C VAL A 61 -3.05 -18.44 8.21
N LYS A 62 -3.41 -19.60 7.64
CA LYS A 62 -4.04 -20.70 8.39
C LYS A 62 -3.18 -21.14 9.56
N LYS A 63 -1.88 -21.31 9.34
CA LYS A 63 -0.93 -21.81 10.35
C LYS A 63 -0.70 -20.82 11.49
N HIS A 64 -0.55 -19.53 11.17
CA HIS A 64 -0.08 -18.53 12.14
C HIS A 64 -1.19 -17.64 12.70
N ALA A 65 -2.26 -17.38 11.93
CA ALA A 65 -3.38 -16.53 12.34
C ALA A 65 -4.68 -17.33 12.58
N GLY A 66 -4.67 -18.64 12.30
CA GLY A 66 -5.80 -19.53 12.53
C GLY A 66 -6.86 -19.52 11.44
N GLN A 67 -7.89 -20.36 11.63
CA GLN A 67 -8.94 -20.61 10.64
C GLN A 67 -9.83 -19.37 10.38
N GLU A 68 -10.13 -18.59 11.42
CA GLU A 68 -10.95 -17.38 11.30
C GLU A 68 -10.27 -16.32 10.41
N ALA A 69 -8.96 -16.10 10.59
CA ALA A 69 -8.19 -15.18 9.75
C ALA A 69 -8.12 -15.67 8.30
N LEU A 70 -7.97 -16.98 8.09
CA LEU A 70 -8.01 -17.58 6.75
C LEU A 70 -9.36 -17.30 6.07
N GLU A 71 -10.48 -17.58 6.74
CA GLU A 71 -11.82 -17.33 6.21
C GLU A 71 -12.04 -15.86 5.87
N ALA A 72 -11.49 -14.95 6.69
CA ALA A 72 -11.57 -13.52 6.44
C ALA A 72 -10.86 -13.09 5.15
N VAL A 73 -9.71 -13.70 4.79
CA VAL A 73 -8.89 -13.26 3.64
C VAL A 73 -9.03 -14.13 2.39
N GLN A 74 -9.42 -15.40 2.53
CA GLN A 74 -9.36 -16.38 1.45
C GLN A 74 -10.24 -16.03 0.26
N GLY A 75 -11.46 -15.56 0.50
CA GLY A 75 -12.37 -15.17 -0.58
C GLY A 75 -11.81 -14.02 -1.42
N GLU A 76 -11.19 -13.03 -0.77
CA GLU A 76 -10.61 -11.88 -1.46
C GLU A 76 -9.32 -12.22 -2.19
N LEU A 77 -8.44 -13.02 -1.57
CA LEU A 77 -7.22 -13.49 -2.23
C LEU A 77 -7.53 -14.38 -3.43
N LYS A 78 -8.54 -15.26 -3.35
CA LYS A 78 -8.97 -16.06 -4.51
C LYS A 78 -9.58 -15.20 -5.60
N ALA A 79 -10.49 -14.28 -5.25
CA ALA A 79 -11.07 -13.35 -6.23
C ALA A 79 -9.98 -12.50 -6.91
N PHE A 80 -8.99 -12.05 -6.14
CA PHE A 80 -7.81 -11.39 -6.64
C PHE A 80 -6.99 -12.30 -7.57
N SER A 81 -6.73 -13.56 -7.19
CA SER A 81 -6.03 -14.53 -8.04
C SER A 81 -6.71 -14.69 -9.40
N THR A 82 -8.03 -14.82 -9.39
CA THR A 82 -8.80 -15.00 -10.62
C THR A 82 -8.75 -13.75 -11.50
N ASP A 83 -9.02 -12.57 -10.96
CA ASP A 83 -9.02 -11.32 -11.73
C ASP A 83 -7.62 -10.95 -12.22
N ALA A 84 -6.60 -11.01 -11.35
CA ALA A 84 -5.22 -10.71 -11.73
C ALA A 84 -4.63 -11.79 -12.63
N GLY A 85 -4.92 -13.07 -12.37
CA GLY A 85 -4.49 -14.19 -13.20
C GLY A 85 -5.02 -14.07 -14.62
N GLN A 86 -6.31 -13.73 -14.79
CA GLN A 86 -6.88 -13.49 -16.11
C GLN A 86 -6.18 -12.31 -16.81
N ARG A 87 -5.98 -11.17 -16.12
CA ARG A 87 -5.30 -10.01 -16.72
C ARG A 87 -3.86 -10.31 -17.11
N LEU A 88 -3.13 -11.11 -16.32
CA LEU A 88 -1.78 -11.55 -16.66
C LEU A 88 -1.78 -12.48 -17.87
N GLN A 89 -2.75 -13.40 -17.97
CA GLN A 89 -2.94 -14.23 -19.16
C GLN A 89 -3.24 -13.38 -20.39
N ASP A 90 -4.12 -12.38 -20.27
CA ASP A 90 -4.47 -11.49 -21.37
C ASP A 90 -3.24 -10.70 -21.85
N LEU A 91 -2.43 -10.17 -20.92
CA LEU A 91 -1.17 -9.47 -21.23
C LEU A 91 -0.16 -10.40 -21.92
N GLU A 92 0.01 -11.63 -21.42
CA GLU A 92 0.90 -12.65 -21.99
C GLU A 92 0.45 -13.03 -23.42
N GLN A 93 -0.85 -13.27 -23.61
CA GLN A 93 -1.44 -13.57 -24.91
C GLN A 93 -1.24 -12.41 -25.90
N ALA A 94 -1.41 -11.17 -25.44
CA ALA A 94 -1.14 -9.95 -26.20
C ALA A 94 0.37 -9.68 -26.42
N GLY A 95 1.26 -10.52 -25.88
CA GLY A 95 2.70 -10.52 -26.19
C GLY A 95 3.56 -9.67 -25.25
N ALA A 96 3.01 -9.20 -24.12
CA ALA A 96 3.81 -8.56 -23.10
C ALA A 96 4.62 -9.61 -22.32
N SER A 97 5.93 -9.38 -22.18
CA SER A 97 6.85 -10.26 -21.44
C SER A 97 7.12 -9.78 -20.00
N ALA A 98 6.89 -8.50 -19.75
CA ALA A 98 7.01 -7.86 -18.46
C ALA A 98 6.17 -6.58 -18.41
N LEU A 99 5.90 -6.09 -17.20
CA LEU A 99 5.43 -4.74 -16.93
C LEU A 99 6.52 -3.99 -16.15
N TYR A 100 6.69 -2.70 -16.45
CA TYR A 100 7.57 -1.82 -15.70
C TYR A 100 6.77 -0.65 -15.16
N GLY A 101 6.83 -0.41 -13.85
CA GLY A 101 6.45 0.85 -13.24
C GLY A 101 7.66 1.78 -13.19
N VAL A 102 7.60 2.92 -13.87
CA VAL A 102 8.68 3.92 -13.90
C VAL A 102 8.25 5.14 -13.08
N PHE A 103 9.02 5.41 -12.01
CA PHE A 103 8.76 6.48 -11.05
C PHE A 103 9.75 7.61 -11.25
N SER A 104 9.21 8.80 -11.52
CA SER A 104 9.98 10.02 -11.75
C SER A 104 9.32 11.17 -10.99
N LEU A 105 10.12 12.13 -10.54
CA LEU A 105 9.59 13.33 -9.88
C LEU A 105 8.61 14.10 -10.78
N ARG A 106 8.75 14.00 -12.11
CA ARG A 106 7.83 14.63 -13.08
C ARG A 106 6.45 13.98 -13.14
N THR A 107 6.34 12.72 -12.74
CA THR A 107 5.11 11.93 -12.88
C THR A 107 4.32 11.84 -11.58
N LEU A 108 4.88 12.28 -10.45
CA LEU A 108 4.22 12.29 -9.15
C LEU A 108 2.93 13.14 -9.15
N PRO A 109 1.87 12.69 -8.45
CA PRO A 109 1.80 11.49 -7.60
C PRO A 109 1.55 10.17 -8.36
N GLY A 110 1.57 10.18 -9.70
CA GLY A 110 1.44 8.99 -10.55
C GLY A 110 2.79 8.34 -10.88
N PHE A 111 2.75 7.47 -11.89
CA PHE A 111 3.91 6.79 -12.49
C PHE A 111 3.54 6.37 -13.92
N LEU A 112 4.54 5.93 -14.70
CA LEU A 112 4.31 5.32 -16.01
C LEU A 112 4.29 3.80 -15.89
N ILE A 113 3.39 3.12 -16.60
CA ILE A 113 3.47 1.69 -16.89
C ILE A 113 4.05 1.52 -18.29
N VAL A 114 5.05 0.65 -18.43
CA VAL A 114 5.66 0.28 -19.71
C VAL A 114 5.50 -1.22 -19.92
N ALA A 115 4.95 -1.62 -21.05
CA ALA A 115 4.82 -3.02 -21.45
C ALA A 115 5.54 -3.24 -22.78
N PRO A 116 6.75 -3.83 -22.80
CA PRO A 116 7.39 -4.24 -24.05
C PRO A 116 6.66 -5.42 -24.69
N THR A 117 6.51 -5.38 -26.00
CA THR A 117 5.94 -6.46 -26.80
C THR A 117 6.68 -6.63 -28.12
N HIS A 118 6.71 -7.88 -28.59
CA HIS A 118 7.15 -8.25 -29.94
C HIS A 118 5.97 -8.58 -30.86
N LYS A 119 4.73 -8.53 -30.34
CA LYS A 119 3.49 -8.73 -31.10
C LYS A 119 2.85 -7.37 -31.43
N ASP A 120 1.60 -7.40 -31.87
CA ASP A 120 0.80 -6.19 -32.09
C ASP A 120 0.63 -5.38 -30.78
N PRO A 121 1.21 -4.17 -30.67
CA PRO A 121 1.03 -3.31 -29.50
C PRO A 121 -0.41 -2.84 -29.32
N GLY A 122 -1.23 -2.84 -30.37
CA GLY A 122 -2.65 -2.47 -30.30
C GLY A 122 -3.46 -3.37 -29.38
N ALA A 123 -3.10 -4.66 -29.29
CA ALA A 123 -3.75 -5.63 -28.41
C ALA A 123 -3.55 -5.34 -26.91
N LEU A 124 -2.44 -4.68 -26.53
CA LEU A 124 -2.14 -4.35 -25.14
C LEU A 124 -2.88 -3.10 -24.63
N VAL A 125 -3.22 -2.17 -25.52
CA VAL A 125 -3.89 -0.91 -25.16
C VAL A 125 -5.19 -1.12 -24.38
N PRO A 126 -6.16 -1.93 -24.83
CA PRO A 126 -7.41 -2.13 -24.08
C PRO A 126 -7.17 -2.78 -22.70
N ILE A 127 -6.23 -3.73 -22.62
CA ILE A 127 -5.89 -4.42 -21.36
C ILE A 127 -5.28 -3.43 -20.37
N ILE A 128 -4.33 -2.61 -20.82
CA ILE A 128 -3.72 -1.57 -19.98
C ILE A 128 -4.75 -0.52 -19.56
N LYS A 129 -5.71 -0.14 -20.42
CA LYS A 129 -6.81 0.76 -20.05
C LYS A 129 -7.78 0.14 -19.04
N GLN A 130 -7.97 -1.19 -19.06
CA GLN A 130 -8.75 -1.86 -18.02
C GLN A 130 -8.05 -1.80 -16.66
N ILE A 131 -6.72 -1.94 -16.65
CA ILE A 131 -5.90 -1.82 -15.43
C ILE A 131 -5.83 -0.35 -14.96
N MET A 132 -5.73 0.60 -15.89
CA MET A 132 -5.62 2.04 -15.64
C MET A 132 -6.62 2.85 -16.48
N PRO A 133 -7.90 2.95 -16.08
CA PRO A 133 -8.95 3.57 -16.90
C PRO A 133 -8.79 5.06 -17.20
N ARG A 134 -7.91 5.77 -16.47
CA ARG A 134 -7.75 7.23 -16.55
C ARG A 134 -6.36 7.65 -17.04
N THR A 135 -5.66 6.77 -17.74
CA THR A 135 -4.33 7.07 -18.28
C THR A 135 -4.36 7.23 -19.78
N GLU A 136 -3.50 8.13 -20.26
CA GLU A 136 -3.14 8.18 -21.67
C GLU A 136 -2.24 7.01 -22.00
N VAL A 137 -2.34 6.52 -23.24
CA VAL A 137 -1.53 5.40 -23.73
C VAL A 137 -0.85 5.83 -25.02
N LYS A 138 0.47 5.58 -25.11
CA LYS A 138 1.31 5.87 -26.26
C LYS A 138 2.15 4.67 -26.63
N ILE A 139 2.29 4.42 -27.92
CA ILE A 139 3.13 3.35 -28.45
C ILE A 139 4.46 3.96 -28.89
N LEU A 140 5.58 3.42 -28.39
CA LEU A 140 6.93 3.83 -28.73
C LEU A 140 7.67 2.68 -29.42
N THR A 141 7.96 2.84 -30.71
CA THR A 141 8.70 1.82 -31.48
C THR A 141 10.21 2.00 -31.32
N HIS A 142 10.95 0.91 -31.11
CA HIS A 142 12.41 0.90 -31.15
C HIS A 142 12.91 0.33 -32.48
N THR A 143 13.93 0.94 -33.09
CA THR A 143 14.48 0.51 -34.38
C THR A 143 15.08 -0.90 -34.32
N ASN A 144 15.63 -1.30 -33.16
CA ASN A 144 16.31 -2.58 -32.91
C ASN A 144 15.84 -3.25 -31.61
N GLY A 145 14.61 -3.02 -31.17
CA GLY A 145 14.11 -3.49 -29.88
C GLY A 145 12.60 -3.74 -29.86
N PRO A 146 12.03 -4.20 -28.73
CA PRO A 146 10.59 -4.37 -28.61
C PRO A 146 9.87 -3.03 -28.79
N THR A 147 8.64 -3.09 -29.27
CA THR A 147 7.74 -1.94 -29.20
C THR A 147 7.25 -1.80 -27.77
N LEU A 148 7.27 -0.58 -27.23
CA LEU A 148 6.79 -0.29 -25.89
C LEU A 148 5.38 0.28 -25.94
N VAL A 149 4.47 -0.28 -25.15
CA VAL A 149 3.21 0.37 -24.84
C VAL A 149 3.37 1.08 -23.50
N VAL A 150 3.32 2.41 -23.51
CA VAL A 150 3.52 3.26 -22.33
C VAL A 150 2.19 3.89 -21.93
N ALA A 151 1.82 3.78 -20.66
CA ALA A 151 0.61 4.36 -20.12
C ALA A 151 0.88 5.17 -18.86
N GLY A 152 0.19 6.28 -18.67
CA GLY A 152 0.29 7.09 -17.45
C GLY A 152 -0.49 8.39 -17.53
N PRO A 153 -0.23 9.36 -16.62
CA PRO A 153 -0.85 10.68 -16.69
C PRO A 153 -0.60 11.34 -18.06
N ALA A 154 -1.61 12.04 -18.60
CA ALA A 154 -1.52 12.67 -19.92
C ALA A 154 -0.30 13.58 -20.07
N SER A 155 0.01 14.36 -19.04
CA SER A 155 1.19 15.23 -18.97
C SER A 155 2.50 14.43 -19.07
N ALA A 156 2.61 13.32 -18.34
CA ALA A 156 3.80 12.48 -18.35
C ALA A 156 4.02 11.82 -19.72
N VAL A 157 2.96 11.28 -20.33
CA VAL A 157 3.04 10.63 -21.64
C VAL A 157 3.37 11.63 -22.75
N ALA A 158 2.84 12.86 -22.68
CA ALA A 158 3.18 13.93 -23.61
C ALA A 158 4.66 14.33 -23.51
N GLN A 159 5.21 14.39 -22.29
CA GLN A 159 6.61 14.77 -22.05
C GLN A 159 7.62 13.78 -22.64
N LEU A 160 7.27 12.48 -22.75
CA LEU A 160 8.14 11.46 -23.36
C LEU A 160 8.62 11.80 -24.78
N ALA A 161 7.87 12.62 -25.54
CA ALA A 161 8.32 13.07 -26.86
C ALA A 161 9.52 14.02 -26.81
N ASN A 162 9.69 14.72 -25.69
CA ASN A 162 10.66 15.79 -25.50
C ASN A 162 11.81 15.38 -24.57
N SER A 163 11.68 14.23 -23.90
CA SER A 163 12.71 13.68 -23.00
C SER A 163 13.83 13.02 -23.79
N ALA A 164 14.70 13.81 -24.41
CA ALA A 164 16.06 13.36 -24.77
C ALA A 164 16.95 13.47 -23.51
N GLY A 165 16.60 12.73 -22.45
CA GLY A 165 17.21 12.87 -21.13
C GLY A 165 18.46 12.01 -20.97
N SER A 166 19.47 12.54 -20.29
CA SER A 166 20.56 11.75 -19.72
C SER A 166 19.98 10.74 -18.74
N GLN A 167 20.23 9.46 -18.96
CA GLN A 167 19.79 8.40 -18.07
C GLN A 167 20.66 8.40 -16.80
N PRO A 168 20.08 8.31 -15.59
CA PRO A 168 20.86 8.25 -14.36
C PRO A 168 21.70 6.97 -14.35
N GLN A 169 23.03 7.10 -14.42
CA GLN A 169 23.93 5.94 -14.47
C GLN A 169 23.72 5.00 -13.27
N ALA A 170 23.51 5.54 -12.07
CA ALA A 170 23.21 4.74 -10.88
C ALA A 170 21.94 3.87 -11.04
N LEU A 171 20.92 4.36 -11.74
CA LEU A 171 19.71 3.58 -12.02
C LEU A 171 19.96 2.50 -13.07
N ILE A 172 20.78 2.80 -14.10
CA ILE A 172 21.20 1.80 -15.10
C ILE A 172 21.97 0.68 -14.42
N ASP A 173 22.92 1.01 -13.54
CA ASP A 173 23.72 0.06 -12.79
C ASP A 173 22.84 -0.80 -11.88
N ALA A 174 21.87 -0.19 -11.21
CA ALA A 174 20.88 -0.90 -10.41
C ALA A 174 20.06 -1.89 -11.26
N LEU A 175 19.51 -1.45 -12.39
CA LEU A 175 18.74 -2.29 -13.32
C LEU A 175 19.56 -3.46 -13.88
N ALA A 176 20.87 -3.28 -14.06
CA ALA A 176 21.78 -4.33 -14.51
C ALA A 176 21.94 -5.48 -13.48
N THR A 177 21.53 -5.28 -12.22
CA THR A 177 21.52 -6.35 -11.21
C THR A 177 20.28 -7.26 -11.29
N CYS A 178 19.32 -6.97 -12.18
CA CYS A 178 18.14 -7.81 -12.36
C CYS A 178 18.52 -9.20 -12.88
N HIS A 179 18.15 -10.24 -12.15
CA HIS A 179 18.33 -11.62 -12.61
C HIS A 179 17.20 -12.04 -13.55
N GLU A 180 17.49 -12.94 -14.51
CA GLU A 180 16.49 -13.47 -15.45
C GLU A 180 15.36 -14.24 -14.77
N THR A 181 15.68 -14.87 -13.64
CA THR A 181 14.76 -15.64 -12.80
C THR A 181 13.96 -14.76 -11.84
N SER A 182 14.28 -13.47 -11.73
CA SER A 182 13.54 -12.53 -10.88
C SER A 182 12.15 -12.29 -11.46
N ALA A 183 11.17 -12.61 -10.61
CA ALA A 183 9.77 -12.30 -10.80
C ALA A 183 9.50 -10.81 -10.64
N VAL A 184 10.05 -10.25 -9.56
CA VAL A 184 10.00 -8.84 -9.26
C VAL A 184 11.41 -8.31 -9.12
N HIS A 185 11.67 -7.17 -9.74
CA HIS A 185 12.89 -6.43 -9.57
C HIS A 185 12.55 -4.96 -9.36
N LEU A 186 12.88 -4.43 -8.19
CA LEU A 186 12.81 -3.00 -7.91
C LEU A 186 14.23 -2.44 -7.94
N ALA A 187 14.48 -1.46 -8.79
CA ALA A 187 15.67 -0.64 -8.78
C ALA A 187 15.33 0.76 -8.29
N LEU A 188 16.14 1.29 -7.38
CA LEU A 188 16.01 2.62 -6.78
C LEU A 188 17.37 3.31 -6.87
N ALA A 189 17.39 4.54 -7.40
CA ALA A 189 18.56 5.40 -7.43
C ALA A 189 18.09 6.84 -7.12
N PRO A 190 18.07 7.24 -5.84
CA PRO A 190 17.49 8.51 -5.45
C PRO A 190 18.36 9.69 -5.93
N CYS A 191 17.78 10.58 -6.74
CA CYS A 191 18.42 11.84 -7.12
C CYS A 191 18.49 12.82 -5.92
N PRO A 192 19.29 13.90 -5.98
CA PRO A 192 19.45 14.85 -4.88
C PRO A 192 18.14 15.38 -4.30
N GLU A 193 17.17 15.68 -5.15
CA GLU A 193 15.83 16.16 -4.76
C GLU A 193 15.05 15.08 -4.00
N VAL A 194 15.03 13.84 -4.50
CA VAL A 194 14.40 12.70 -3.82
C VAL A 194 15.06 12.45 -2.47
N ARG A 195 16.39 12.52 -2.38
CA ARG A 195 17.12 12.38 -1.11
C ARG A 195 16.69 13.45 -0.11
N SER A 196 16.57 14.71 -0.53
CA SER A 196 16.09 15.79 0.32
C SER A 196 14.68 15.53 0.84
N VAL A 197 13.76 15.06 -0.02
CA VAL A 197 12.40 14.71 0.38
C VAL A 197 12.40 13.56 1.38
N ILE A 198 13.16 12.50 1.11
CA ILE A 198 13.26 11.35 2.03
C ILE A 198 13.76 11.83 3.40
N LYS A 199 14.82 12.63 3.47
CA LYS A 199 15.34 13.17 4.73
C LYS A 199 14.29 13.96 5.52
N GLN A 200 13.48 14.77 4.85
CA GLN A 200 12.39 15.51 5.51
C GLN A 200 11.25 14.61 6.00
N MET A 201 11.07 13.44 5.38
CA MET A 201 10.10 12.43 5.79
C MET A 201 10.62 11.48 6.86
N LEU A 202 11.93 11.44 7.11
CA LEU A 202 12.49 10.60 8.16
C LEU A 202 11.97 11.08 9.52
N PRO A 203 11.40 10.18 10.34
CA PRO A 203 11.03 10.54 11.69
C PRO A 203 12.29 10.92 12.47
N GLN A 204 12.17 11.92 13.34
CA GLN A 204 13.20 12.16 14.35
C GLN A 204 13.15 10.99 15.34
N LEU A 205 14.00 9.99 15.14
CA LEU A 205 14.13 8.87 16.06
C LEU A 205 15.07 9.29 17.18
N PRO A 206 14.71 9.05 18.45
CA PRO A 206 15.61 9.26 19.57
C PRO A 206 16.68 8.16 19.52
N LEU A 207 17.67 8.35 18.67
CA LEU A 207 18.81 7.46 18.59
C LEU A 207 19.75 7.77 19.78
N GLY A 208 20.36 6.72 20.33
CA GLY A 208 21.23 6.84 21.51
C GLY A 208 22.53 7.62 21.22
N PRO A 209 23.27 8.04 22.24
CA PRO A 209 24.57 8.67 22.05
C PRO A 209 25.50 7.79 21.20
N GLY A 210 26.04 8.36 20.11
CA GLY A 210 26.92 7.65 19.17
C GLY A 210 26.24 7.01 17.97
N SER A 211 24.91 7.12 17.84
CA SER A 211 24.19 6.65 16.66
C SER A 211 24.49 7.46 15.40
N ILE A 212 24.40 6.82 14.24
CA ILE A 212 24.51 7.51 12.96
C ILE A 212 23.17 8.22 12.66
N PRO A 213 23.16 9.52 12.34
CA PRO A 213 21.93 10.19 11.91
C PRO A 213 21.34 9.50 10.68
N LEU A 214 20.02 9.27 10.65
CA LEU A 214 19.36 8.52 9.57
C LEU A 214 19.56 9.16 8.19
N GLU A 215 19.84 10.46 8.15
CA GLU A 215 20.18 11.21 6.94
C GLU A 215 21.41 10.62 6.23
N HIS A 216 22.36 10.07 6.97
CA HIS A 216 23.54 9.42 6.39
C HIS A 216 23.17 8.16 5.61
N LEU A 217 22.11 7.43 5.98
CA LEU A 217 21.65 6.28 5.20
C LEU A 217 21.19 6.70 3.80
N VAL A 218 20.62 7.90 3.69
CA VAL A 218 20.16 8.46 2.41
C VAL A 218 21.32 9.06 1.62
N ASP A 219 22.28 9.70 2.30
CA ASP A 219 23.46 10.30 1.66
C ASP A 219 24.41 9.25 1.09
N ASN A 220 24.58 8.14 1.81
CA ASN A 220 25.52 7.09 1.44
C ASN A 220 24.92 6.06 0.47
N LEU A 221 23.64 6.18 0.12
CA LEU A 221 22.97 5.27 -0.82
C LEU A 221 23.03 5.83 -2.25
N GLU A 222 23.86 5.25 -3.11
CA GLU A 222 23.86 5.57 -4.55
C GLU A 222 22.68 4.89 -5.27
N TRP A 223 22.49 3.60 -5.02
CA TRP A 223 21.34 2.84 -5.49
C TRP A 223 21.05 1.63 -4.61
N ALA A 224 19.82 1.15 -4.68
CA ALA A 224 19.36 -0.09 -4.07
C ALA A 224 18.58 -0.92 -5.08
N THR A 225 18.67 -2.25 -4.95
CA THR A 225 17.79 -3.18 -5.65
C THR A 225 17.16 -4.18 -4.71
N LEU A 226 15.95 -4.60 -5.05
CA LEU A 226 15.24 -5.71 -4.45
C LEU A 226 14.86 -6.68 -5.56
N ASN A 227 15.31 -7.93 -5.44
CA ASN A 227 15.04 -9.01 -6.37
C ASN A 227 14.26 -10.11 -5.64
N LEU A 228 13.05 -10.40 -6.10
CA LEU A 228 12.27 -11.53 -5.63
C LEU A 228 12.24 -12.60 -6.71
N GLN A 229 12.74 -13.78 -6.39
CA GLN A 229 12.56 -14.99 -7.19
C GLN A 229 11.27 -15.68 -6.76
N ALA A 230 10.52 -16.20 -7.71
CA ALA A 230 9.28 -16.90 -7.42
C ALA A 230 9.50 -18.41 -7.20
N PRO A 231 8.51 -19.12 -6.64
CA PRO A 231 8.58 -20.56 -6.45
C PRO A 231 9.02 -21.32 -7.72
N PRO A 232 9.67 -22.48 -7.59
CA PRO A 232 9.88 -23.25 -6.35
C PRO A 232 11.09 -22.80 -5.51
N GLN A 233 11.97 -21.93 -6.02
CA GLN A 233 13.16 -21.44 -5.31
C GLN A 233 12.95 -19.99 -4.89
N THR A 234 11.97 -19.75 -4.02
CA THR A 234 11.66 -18.40 -3.56
C THR A 234 12.88 -17.82 -2.85
N ALA A 235 13.39 -16.69 -3.31
CA ALA A 235 14.55 -16.05 -2.72
C ALA A 235 14.41 -14.54 -2.82
N LEU A 236 14.74 -13.84 -1.74
CA LEU A 236 14.77 -12.39 -1.69
C LEU A 236 16.24 -11.92 -1.63
N ASN A 237 16.65 -11.13 -2.60
CA ASN A 237 17.97 -10.50 -2.59
C ASN A 237 17.81 -8.99 -2.57
N VAL A 238 18.35 -8.34 -1.55
CA VAL A 238 18.46 -6.88 -1.47
C VAL A 238 19.92 -6.53 -1.65
N THR A 239 20.22 -5.63 -2.57
CA THR A 239 21.58 -5.13 -2.78
C THR A 239 21.57 -3.62 -2.71
N THR A 240 22.52 -3.04 -1.99
CA THR A 240 22.74 -1.58 -1.99
C THR A 240 24.17 -1.29 -2.42
N HIS A 241 24.37 -0.10 -2.96
CA HIS A 241 25.66 0.39 -3.37
C HIS A 241 25.90 1.79 -2.83
N SER A 242 27.12 2.01 -2.36
CA SER A 242 27.55 3.26 -1.77
C SER A 242 28.72 3.88 -2.54
N ALA A 243 29.01 5.16 -2.25
CA ALA A 243 30.06 5.90 -2.93
C ALA A 243 31.48 5.37 -2.65
N ASN A 244 31.68 4.70 -1.52
CA ASN A 244 32.91 3.98 -1.18
C ASN A 244 32.64 2.88 -0.13
N GLU A 245 33.68 2.15 0.26
CA GLU A 245 33.59 1.04 1.24
C GLU A 245 33.27 1.53 2.66
N ALA A 246 33.79 2.70 3.07
CA ALA A 246 33.49 3.27 4.38
C ALA A 246 32.02 3.66 4.49
N ASP A 247 31.45 4.23 3.43
CA ASP A 247 30.03 4.58 3.35
C ASP A 247 29.11 3.34 3.41
N ALA A 248 29.53 2.23 2.77
CA ALA A 248 28.83 0.95 2.89
C ALA A 248 28.85 0.43 4.33
N GLY A 249 29.97 0.55 5.04
CA GLY A 249 30.08 0.17 6.46
C GLY A 249 29.19 1.04 7.37
N GLN A 250 29.06 2.34 7.08
CA GLN A 250 28.12 3.22 7.77
C GLN A 250 26.67 2.83 7.51
N LEU A 251 26.34 2.46 6.26
CA LEU A 251 25.00 2.01 5.90
C LEU A 251 24.63 0.71 6.65
N ASP A 252 25.55 -0.26 6.75
CA ASP A 252 25.33 -1.47 7.55
C ASP A 252 25.11 -1.13 9.03
N THR A 253 25.97 -0.29 9.60
CA THR A 253 25.84 0.16 11.00
C THR A 253 24.47 0.77 11.26
N GLY A 254 24.01 1.69 10.41
CA GLY A 254 22.69 2.31 10.60
C GLY A 254 21.52 1.35 10.36
N ILE A 255 21.66 0.35 9.49
CA ILE A 255 20.67 -0.75 9.36
C ILE A 255 20.56 -1.52 10.69
N GLN A 256 21.70 -1.86 11.32
CA GLN A 256 21.72 -2.54 12.62
C GLN A 256 21.12 -1.68 13.75
N GLU A 257 21.34 -0.37 13.72
CA GLU A 257 20.71 0.57 14.67
C GLU A 257 19.19 0.62 14.49
N VAL A 258 18.71 0.67 13.24
CA VAL A 258 17.27 0.59 12.93
C VAL A 258 16.69 -0.73 13.43
N TYR A 259 17.39 -1.86 13.22
CA TYR A 259 16.95 -3.15 13.77
C TYR A 259 16.88 -3.14 15.28
N THR A 260 17.87 -2.55 15.95
CA THR A 260 17.89 -2.42 17.42
C THR A 260 16.71 -1.60 17.93
N LEU A 261 16.39 -0.48 17.26
CA LEU A 261 15.25 0.35 17.61
C LEU A 261 13.93 -0.38 17.40
N ILE A 262 13.76 -1.05 16.25
CA ILE A 262 12.56 -1.85 15.96
C ILE A 262 12.39 -2.95 17.01
N LYS A 263 13.47 -3.63 17.41
CA LYS A 263 13.46 -4.62 18.50
C LYS A 263 13.03 -4.01 19.81
N GLN A 264 13.22 -2.73 20.08
CA GLN A 264 12.82 -2.11 21.35
C GLN A 264 11.34 -1.69 21.37
N MET A 265 10.66 -1.67 20.22
CA MET A 265 9.24 -1.29 20.13
C MET A 265 8.34 -2.47 20.56
N PRO A 266 7.59 -2.39 21.68
CA PRO A 266 6.73 -3.48 22.14
C PRO A 266 5.67 -3.86 21.09
N GLN A 267 5.10 -2.84 20.44
CA GLN A 267 4.09 -3.01 19.39
C GLN A 267 4.59 -3.87 18.21
N VAL A 268 5.88 -3.80 17.88
CA VAL A 268 6.44 -4.59 16.78
C VAL A 268 6.69 -6.02 17.23
N ARG A 269 7.20 -6.23 18.44
CA ARG A 269 7.36 -7.58 19.01
C ARG A 269 6.03 -8.33 19.12
N ASP A 270 4.98 -7.62 19.52
CA ASP A 270 3.62 -8.17 19.59
C ASP A 270 3.08 -8.54 18.19
N MET A 271 3.46 -7.75 17.17
CA MET A 271 3.00 -7.96 15.80
C MET A 271 3.79 -9.05 15.05
N ILE A 272 5.08 -9.23 15.37
CA ILE A 272 5.97 -10.19 14.72
C ILE A 272 6.69 -11.01 15.81
N PRO A 273 6.02 -12.05 16.37
CA PRO A 273 6.67 -12.98 17.27
C PRO A 273 7.86 -13.64 16.55
N GLY A 274 9.06 -13.56 17.12
CA GLY A 274 10.27 -14.10 16.48
C GLY A 274 11.09 -13.09 15.67
N ILE A 275 10.79 -11.79 15.76
CA ILE A 275 11.53 -10.73 15.07
C ILE A 275 13.06 -10.79 15.27
N ASP A 276 13.53 -11.26 16.42
CA ASP A 276 14.97 -11.44 16.68
C ASP A 276 15.59 -12.57 15.86
N ALA A 277 14.86 -13.65 15.62
CA ALA A 277 15.28 -14.71 14.71
C ALA A 277 15.32 -14.19 13.27
N MET A 278 14.27 -13.48 12.86
CA MET A 278 14.20 -12.87 11.54
C MET A 278 15.38 -11.94 11.26
N PHE A 279 15.71 -11.03 12.18
CA PHE A 279 16.82 -10.08 11.99
C PHE A 279 18.19 -10.74 11.85
N ARG A 280 18.41 -11.93 12.43
CA ARG A 280 19.65 -12.69 12.21
C ARG A 280 19.83 -13.10 10.75
N HIS A 281 18.74 -13.34 10.04
CA HIS A 281 18.78 -13.65 8.61
C HIS A 281 18.67 -12.43 7.71
N LEU A 282 18.37 -11.25 8.27
CA LEU A 282 18.31 -9.97 7.55
C LEU A 282 19.59 -9.14 7.69
N THR A 283 20.66 -9.74 8.23
CA THR A 283 21.96 -9.06 8.32
C THR A 283 22.64 -9.08 6.95
N PRO A 284 22.90 -7.91 6.33
CA PRO A 284 23.56 -7.87 5.04
C PRO A 284 25.04 -8.27 5.19
N THR A 285 25.63 -8.71 4.08
CA THR A 285 27.06 -8.95 3.96
C THR A 285 27.69 -7.81 3.18
N GLN A 286 28.78 -7.24 3.70
CA GLN A 286 29.53 -6.21 3.01
C GLN A 286 30.59 -6.85 2.10
N GLN A 287 30.65 -6.38 0.85
CA GLN A 287 31.71 -6.68 -0.10
C GLN A 287 32.06 -5.38 -0.85
N ASP A 288 33.25 -4.84 -0.57
CA ASP A 288 33.69 -3.55 -1.11
C ASP A 288 32.65 -2.44 -0.82
N ARG A 289 32.12 -1.83 -1.88
CA ARG A 289 31.12 -0.75 -1.86
C ARG A 289 29.67 -1.25 -1.82
N ARG A 290 29.46 -2.56 -1.64
CA ARG A 290 28.14 -3.19 -1.73
C ARG A 290 27.75 -3.85 -0.41
N LEU A 291 26.50 -3.66 -0.02
CA LEU A 291 25.85 -4.52 0.97
C LEU A 291 24.88 -5.43 0.24
N SER A 292 25.00 -6.74 0.45
CA SER A 292 24.10 -7.74 -0.12
C SER A 292 23.45 -8.55 0.99
N LEU A 293 22.13 -8.51 1.04
CA LEU A 293 21.31 -9.37 1.85
C LEU A 293 20.71 -10.44 0.94
N LYS A 294 21.07 -11.71 1.19
CA LYS A 294 20.49 -12.86 0.51
C LYS A 294 19.69 -13.66 1.51
N VAL A 295 18.40 -13.75 1.26
CA VAL A 295 17.46 -14.53 2.06
C VAL A 295 17.15 -15.79 1.25
N ASP A 296 17.56 -16.94 1.78
CA ASP A 296 17.30 -18.24 1.16
C ASP A 296 15.80 -18.59 1.20
N GLN A 297 15.45 -19.72 0.58
CA GLN A 297 14.06 -20.17 0.53
C GLN A 297 13.47 -20.40 1.92
N THR A 298 14.17 -21.12 2.80
CA THR A 298 13.66 -21.44 4.14
C THR A 298 13.38 -20.18 4.95
N THR A 299 14.27 -19.20 4.87
CA THR A 299 14.11 -17.91 5.56
C THR A 299 13.04 -17.06 4.89
N THR A 300 13.00 -17.02 3.56
CA THR A 300 11.98 -16.25 2.82
C THR A 300 10.59 -16.78 3.15
N GLU A 301 10.42 -18.11 3.16
CA GLU A 301 9.20 -18.76 3.60
C GLU A 301 8.85 -18.39 5.04
N ALA A 302 9.81 -18.39 5.96
CA ALA A 302 9.57 -17.99 7.35
C ALA A 302 9.12 -16.52 7.45
N ILE A 303 9.79 -15.60 6.76
CA ILE A 303 9.42 -14.18 6.70
C ILE A 303 8.01 -14.00 6.12
N MET A 304 7.72 -14.64 5.01
CA MET A 304 6.41 -14.57 4.36
C MET A 304 5.32 -15.16 5.27
N LYS A 305 5.59 -16.28 5.94
CA LYS A 305 4.62 -16.95 6.83
C LYS A 305 4.39 -16.16 8.12
N GLU A 306 5.43 -15.61 8.74
CA GLU A 306 5.34 -14.93 10.04
C GLU A 306 4.98 -13.46 9.91
N ALA A 307 5.68 -12.71 9.06
CA ALA A 307 5.49 -11.26 8.95
C ALA A 307 4.34 -10.90 8.03
N LEU A 308 4.21 -11.54 6.85
CA LEU A 308 3.20 -11.15 5.87
C LEU A 308 1.79 -11.54 6.33
N ALA A 309 1.59 -12.73 6.91
CA ALA A 309 0.27 -13.17 7.38
C ALA A 309 -0.31 -12.22 8.45
N ALA A 310 0.47 -11.93 9.50
CA ALA A 310 0.07 -10.98 10.54
C ALA A 310 -0.13 -9.56 9.98
N SER A 311 0.74 -9.15 9.06
CA SER A 311 0.61 -7.85 8.39
C SER A 311 -0.64 -7.77 7.53
N LEU A 312 -1.00 -8.81 6.78
CA LEU A 312 -2.22 -8.82 5.94
C LEU A 312 -3.48 -8.70 6.80
N VAL A 313 -3.55 -9.43 7.92
CA VAL A 313 -4.66 -9.32 8.87
C VAL A 313 -4.72 -7.91 9.48
N SER A 314 -3.58 -7.35 9.88
CA SER A 314 -3.53 -6.00 10.48
C SER A 314 -3.83 -4.88 9.47
N ILE A 315 -3.31 -4.97 8.24
CA ILE A 315 -3.59 -4.04 7.13
C ILE A 315 -5.06 -4.10 6.76
N ARG A 316 -5.65 -5.31 6.68
CA ARG A 316 -7.08 -5.48 6.45
C ARG A 316 -7.88 -4.80 7.56
N ARG A 317 -7.55 -5.05 8.83
CA ARG A 317 -8.22 -4.43 9.98
C ARG A 317 -8.13 -2.91 9.93
N LYS A 318 -6.94 -2.34 9.70
CA LYS A 318 -6.72 -0.89 9.56
C LYS A 318 -7.45 -0.31 8.33
N THR A 319 -7.47 -1.02 7.21
CA THR A 319 -8.16 -0.59 5.98
C THR A 319 -9.68 -0.60 6.18
N THR A 320 -10.22 -1.63 6.83
CA THR A 320 -11.62 -1.71 7.22
C THR A 320 -11.96 -0.58 8.19
N GLN A 321 -11.14 -0.36 9.22
CA GLN A 321 -11.30 0.75 10.17
C GLN A 321 -11.32 2.11 9.45
N PHE A 322 -10.32 2.38 8.60
CA PHE A 322 -10.23 3.62 7.83
C PHE A 322 -11.43 3.81 6.89
N THR A 323 -11.89 2.72 6.26
CA THR A 323 -13.09 2.72 5.41
C THR A 323 -14.34 3.07 6.20
N CYS A 324 -14.53 2.44 7.36
CA CYS A 324 -15.70 2.68 8.20
C CYS A 324 -15.67 4.09 8.76
N GLY A 325 -14.52 4.58 9.22
CA GLY A 325 -14.34 5.98 9.63
C GLY A 325 -14.65 6.97 8.50
N THR A 326 -14.22 6.66 7.27
CA THR A 326 -14.55 7.46 6.08
C THR A 326 -16.05 7.45 5.78
N ASN A 327 -16.72 6.29 5.87
CA ASN A 327 -18.17 6.18 5.69
C ASN A 327 -18.92 6.99 6.75
N VAL A 328 -18.52 6.87 8.02
CA VAL A 328 -19.09 7.64 9.14
C VAL A 328 -18.85 9.14 8.96
N SER A 329 -17.69 9.55 8.47
CA SER A 329 -17.42 10.96 8.12
C SER A 329 -18.31 11.42 6.96
N GLY A 330 -18.54 10.57 5.96
CA GLY A 330 -19.51 10.83 4.88
C GLY A 330 -20.93 11.01 5.40
N LEU A 331 -21.36 10.18 6.36
CA LEU A 331 -22.65 10.34 7.05
C LEU A 331 -22.71 11.67 7.81
N GLY A 332 -21.64 12.07 8.51
CA GLY A 332 -21.57 13.38 9.17
C GLY A 332 -21.75 14.55 8.22
N LYS A 333 -21.08 14.50 7.05
CA LYS A 333 -21.26 15.51 6.00
C LYS A 333 -22.70 15.55 5.50
N ALA A 334 -23.32 14.39 5.24
CA ALA A 334 -24.71 14.32 4.83
C ALA A 334 -25.66 14.87 5.90
N VAL A 335 -25.40 14.60 7.19
CA VAL A 335 -26.17 15.19 8.29
C VAL A 335 -26.10 16.72 8.27
N LEU A 336 -24.93 17.31 8.00
CA LEU A 336 -24.80 18.76 7.89
C LEU A 336 -25.48 19.34 6.65
N ILE A 337 -25.39 18.66 5.50
CA ILE A 337 -26.13 19.07 4.29
C ILE A 337 -27.63 19.03 4.54
N TYR A 338 -28.13 17.96 5.18
CA TYR A 338 -29.54 17.85 5.56
C TYR A 338 -29.96 19.01 6.47
N ALA A 339 -29.17 19.31 7.51
CA ALA A 339 -29.48 20.38 8.45
C ALA A 339 -29.52 21.76 7.79
N ASN A 340 -28.65 22.02 6.81
CA ASN A 340 -28.68 23.25 6.01
C ASN A 340 -30.03 23.47 5.31
N ASP A 341 -30.69 22.39 4.89
CA ASP A 341 -31.97 22.44 4.18
C ASP A 341 -33.18 22.33 5.14
N HIS A 342 -32.95 22.15 6.45
CA HIS A 342 -33.98 21.87 7.46
C HIS A 342 -33.85 22.74 8.72
N ASP A 343 -33.58 24.03 8.54
CA ASP A 343 -33.51 25.03 9.62
C ASP A 343 -32.57 24.60 10.77
N ASP A 344 -31.36 24.14 10.42
CA ASP A 344 -30.33 23.61 11.32
C ASP A 344 -30.71 22.34 12.08
N ASN A 345 -31.87 21.74 11.84
CA ASN A 345 -32.29 20.52 12.52
C ASN A 345 -31.64 19.28 11.91
N LEU A 346 -31.17 18.39 12.77
CA LEU A 346 -30.66 17.09 12.33
C LEU A 346 -31.82 16.16 11.94
N PRO A 347 -31.58 15.16 11.07
CA PRO A 347 -32.63 14.25 10.62
C PRO A 347 -33.26 13.47 11.77
N LEU A 348 -34.51 13.04 11.63
CA LEU A 348 -35.22 12.31 12.68
C LEU A 348 -34.74 10.86 12.78
N LYS A 349 -34.32 10.28 11.66
CA LYS A 349 -33.73 8.95 11.52
C LYS A 349 -32.65 8.95 10.44
N LEU A 350 -31.79 7.94 10.45
CA LEU A 350 -30.63 7.90 9.53
C LEU A 350 -31.06 7.79 8.06
N GLU A 351 -32.21 7.17 7.81
CA GLU A 351 -32.75 6.95 6.47
C GLU A 351 -33.18 8.25 5.76
N ASP A 352 -33.42 9.33 6.51
CA ASP A 352 -33.78 10.64 5.95
C ASP A 352 -32.61 11.25 5.16
N LEU A 353 -31.37 10.79 5.40
CA LEU A 353 -30.18 11.22 4.63
C LEU A 353 -30.22 10.84 3.15
N ARG A 354 -31.17 9.99 2.72
CA ARG A 354 -31.39 9.69 1.30
C ARG A 354 -31.80 10.92 0.50
N GLU A 355 -32.37 11.93 1.16
CA GLU A 355 -32.77 13.20 0.53
C GLU A 355 -31.55 14.01 0.06
N VAL A 356 -30.39 13.82 0.69
CA VAL A 356 -29.14 14.52 0.37
C VAL A 356 -28.12 13.59 -0.30
N GLU A 357 -28.62 12.71 -1.17
CA GLU A 357 -27.84 11.80 -2.03
C GLU A 357 -26.98 10.77 -1.27
N MET A 358 -27.27 10.48 0.01
CA MET A 358 -26.58 9.39 0.71
C MET A 358 -27.01 8.02 0.15
N THR A 359 -26.07 7.32 -0.46
CA THR A 359 -26.30 5.98 -1.01
C THR A 359 -26.55 4.93 0.08
N GLU A 360 -27.32 3.88 -0.22
CA GLU A 360 -27.55 2.75 0.69
C GLU A 360 -26.23 2.11 1.16
N LYS A 361 -25.24 2.02 0.26
CA LYS A 361 -23.90 1.51 0.58
C LYS A 361 -23.17 2.38 1.60
N GLY A 362 -23.38 3.70 1.60
CA GLY A 362 -22.80 4.63 2.57
C GLY A 362 -23.36 4.46 3.98
N MET A 363 -24.58 3.93 4.11
CA MET A 363 -25.25 3.64 5.39
C MET A 363 -24.94 2.25 5.96
N ILE A 364 -24.05 1.49 5.32
CA ILE A 364 -23.64 0.15 5.76
C ILE A 364 -22.18 0.17 6.23
N CYS A 365 -21.90 -0.42 7.39
CA CYS A 365 -20.52 -0.65 7.83
C CYS A 365 -19.91 -1.76 6.98
N THR A 366 -18.75 -1.50 6.38
CA THR A 366 -18.11 -2.45 5.47
C THR A 366 -17.59 -3.70 6.18
N ALA A 367 -17.43 -3.66 7.49
CA ALA A 367 -16.99 -4.80 8.30
C ALA A 367 -18.09 -5.88 8.39
N VAL A 368 -19.31 -5.50 8.80
CA VAL A 368 -20.44 -6.45 8.95
C VAL A 368 -21.34 -6.57 7.73
N LYS A 369 -21.31 -5.59 6.81
CA LYS A 369 -22.12 -5.56 5.58
C LYS A 369 -23.63 -5.70 5.82
N THR A 370 -24.14 -5.27 6.99
CA THR A 370 -25.57 -5.32 7.32
C THR A 370 -26.22 -3.93 7.33
N LYS A 371 -27.50 -3.85 6.95
CA LYS A 371 -28.25 -2.57 6.86
C LYS A 371 -28.40 -1.83 8.20
N ASN A 372 -28.20 -2.52 9.32
CA ASN A 372 -28.39 -1.97 10.66
C ASN A 372 -27.06 -1.79 11.40
N SER A 373 -26.03 -1.31 10.68
CA SER A 373 -24.68 -1.20 11.23
C SER A 373 -24.52 -0.08 12.25
N TYR A 374 -25.24 1.03 12.09
CA TYR A 374 -25.04 2.22 12.90
C TYR A 374 -26.17 2.42 13.92
N VAL A 375 -25.86 3.13 15.00
CA VAL A 375 -26.85 3.63 15.95
C VAL A 375 -26.89 5.14 15.84
N TYR A 376 -28.03 5.66 15.40
CA TYR A 376 -28.26 7.08 15.27
C TYR A 376 -28.78 7.69 16.59
N ARG A 377 -28.20 8.81 16.99
CA ARG A 377 -28.54 9.60 18.18
C ARG A 377 -28.90 11.06 17.87
N GLY A 378 -28.82 11.48 16.61
CA GLY A 378 -29.04 12.88 16.24
C GLY A 378 -30.49 13.37 16.34
N LYS A 379 -31.47 12.48 16.57
CA LYS A 379 -32.89 12.84 16.70
C LYS A 379 -33.09 13.91 17.79
N GLY A 380 -33.68 15.03 17.41
CA GLY A 380 -33.97 16.17 18.29
C GLY A 380 -32.77 17.08 18.55
N LEU A 381 -31.63 16.85 17.89
CA LEU A 381 -30.50 17.79 17.89
C LEU A 381 -30.63 18.78 16.73
N ASN A 382 -29.90 19.89 16.85
CA ASN A 382 -29.69 20.89 15.81
C ASN A 382 -28.24 21.41 15.89
N CYS A 383 -27.80 22.17 14.88
CA CYS A 383 -26.42 22.67 14.77
C CYS A 383 -25.97 23.60 15.92
N SER A 384 -26.89 24.14 16.73
CA SER A 384 -26.57 25.00 17.88
C SER A 384 -26.21 24.26 19.16
N HIS A 385 -26.38 22.92 19.20
CA HIS A 385 -26.01 22.11 20.35
C HIS A 385 -24.49 21.93 20.48
N SER A 386 -24.03 21.39 21.63
CA SER A 386 -22.61 21.15 21.87
C SER A 386 -21.99 20.26 20.79
N TYR A 387 -20.83 20.70 20.27
CA TYR A 387 -20.04 20.00 19.26
C TYR A 387 -19.57 18.61 19.69
N ASP A 388 -19.47 18.35 20.99
CA ASP A 388 -19.05 17.07 21.57
C ASP A 388 -20.20 16.05 21.72
N LEU A 389 -21.42 16.38 21.28
CA LEU A 389 -22.51 15.41 21.28
C LEU A 389 -22.30 14.32 20.24
N ILE A 390 -22.65 13.10 20.62
CA ILE A 390 -22.60 11.94 19.74
C ILE A 390 -23.83 11.97 18.85
N VAL A 391 -23.61 12.00 17.53
CA VAL A 391 -24.66 11.95 16.50
C VAL A 391 -24.90 10.52 16.04
N LEU A 392 -23.84 9.73 15.87
CA LEU A 392 -23.91 8.37 15.36
C LEU A 392 -22.71 7.56 15.83
N TYR A 393 -22.86 6.25 15.98
CA TYR A 393 -21.74 5.35 16.26
C TYR A 393 -21.96 3.94 15.71
N ASP A 394 -20.88 3.16 15.60
CA ASP A 394 -20.93 1.74 15.24
C ASP A 394 -21.55 0.87 16.34
N LYS A 395 -22.38 -0.11 15.99
CA LYS A 395 -22.85 -1.10 16.96
C LYS A 395 -21.71 -1.93 17.56
N LYS A 396 -21.95 -2.46 18.76
CA LYS A 396 -21.00 -3.38 19.42
C LYS A 396 -20.77 -4.57 18.50
N LYS A 397 -19.51 -5.01 18.40
CA LYS A 397 -19.08 -6.13 17.54
C LYS A 397 -19.19 -5.87 16.04
N ASN A 398 -19.41 -4.63 15.59
CA ASN A 398 -19.25 -4.35 14.16
C ASN A 398 -17.81 -4.59 13.67
N HIS A 399 -16.85 -4.52 14.58
CA HIS A 399 -15.43 -4.65 14.27
C HIS A 399 -14.85 -5.75 15.14
N ASP A 400 -15.09 -7.00 14.72
CA ASP A 400 -14.65 -8.21 15.41
C ASP A 400 -13.16 -8.15 15.79
N GLY A 401 -12.84 -8.71 16.96
CA GLY A 401 -11.50 -8.67 17.53
C GLY A 401 -11.05 -7.27 18.03
N THR A 402 -11.95 -6.28 18.05
CA THR A 402 -11.66 -4.94 18.57
C THR A 402 -12.70 -4.52 19.61
N ASN A 403 -12.25 -3.98 20.75
CA ASN A 403 -13.12 -3.35 21.74
C ASN A 403 -13.33 -1.86 21.43
N HIS A 404 -13.52 -1.50 20.15
CA HIS A 404 -13.55 -0.11 19.70
C HIS A 404 -14.72 0.17 18.73
N ARG A 405 -15.07 1.44 18.57
CA ARG A 405 -16.14 1.92 17.68
C ARG A 405 -15.73 3.20 16.96
N ASN A 406 -16.22 3.41 15.73
CA ASN A 406 -16.26 4.76 15.18
C ASN A 406 -17.40 5.52 15.84
N VAL A 407 -17.12 6.74 16.30
CA VAL A 407 -18.09 7.65 16.90
C VAL A 407 -18.05 8.96 16.14
N LEU A 408 -19.19 9.37 15.59
CA LEU A 408 -19.42 10.65 14.95
C LEU A 408 -19.91 11.67 15.97
N PHE A 409 -19.19 12.78 16.06
CA PHE A 409 -19.58 13.94 16.86
C PHE A 409 -20.28 14.99 15.98
N LEU A 410 -21.02 15.89 16.62
CA LEU A 410 -21.81 16.92 15.93
C LEU A 410 -20.96 17.86 15.05
N ASN A 411 -19.70 18.10 15.44
CA ASN A 411 -18.73 18.84 14.60
C ASN A 411 -18.16 18.03 13.42
N SER A 412 -18.78 16.90 13.04
CA SER A 412 -18.33 15.99 11.99
C SER A 412 -16.98 15.30 12.23
N ARG A 413 -16.37 15.44 13.41
CA ARG A 413 -15.21 14.65 13.79
C ARG A 413 -15.63 13.20 13.97
N VAL A 414 -14.80 12.28 13.48
CA VAL A 414 -14.93 10.85 13.72
C VAL A 414 -13.75 10.39 14.54
N GLU A 415 -14.00 9.74 15.67
CA GLU A 415 -12.94 9.12 16.48
C GLU A 415 -13.12 7.60 16.55
N TRP A 416 -12.00 6.89 16.59
CA TRP A 416 -11.94 5.47 16.89
C TRP A 416 -11.73 5.29 18.39
N ILE A 417 -12.80 4.97 19.11
CA ILE A 417 -12.84 5.04 20.58
C ILE A 417 -12.98 3.64 21.17
N GLU A 418 -12.14 3.35 22.15
CA GLU A 418 -12.19 2.14 22.98
C GLU A 418 -13.47 2.12 23.85
N GLU A 419 -14.06 0.94 24.08
CA GLU A 419 -15.41 0.79 24.65
C GLU A 419 -15.57 1.47 26.01
N ASP A 420 -14.59 1.42 26.92
CA ASP A 420 -14.73 2.04 28.24
C ASP A 420 -14.79 3.57 28.13
N ARG A 421 -13.94 4.14 27.26
CA ARG A 421 -14.01 5.57 26.91
C ARG A 421 -15.32 5.92 26.21
N PHE A 422 -15.82 5.05 25.33
CA PHE A 422 -17.12 5.25 24.66
C PHE A 422 -18.26 5.28 25.68
N GLN A 423 -18.29 4.37 26.65
CA GLN A 423 -19.30 4.35 27.70
C GLN A 423 -19.24 5.61 28.58
N ALA A 424 -18.04 6.14 28.85
CA ALA A 424 -17.88 7.42 29.53
C ALA A 424 -18.48 8.59 28.72
N LEU A 425 -18.22 8.63 27.41
CA LEU A 425 -18.78 9.65 26.52
C LEU A 425 -20.31 9.55 26.41
N ILE A 426 -20.88 8.35 26.42
CA ILE A 426 -22.34 8.16 26.44
C ILE A 426 -22.96 8.75 27.72
N ARG A 427 -22.32 8.56 28.88
CA ARG A 427 -22.78 9.17 30.15
C ARG A 427 -22.72 10.69 30.09
N GLN A 428 -21.64 11.25 29.53
CA GLN A 428 -21.49 12.69 29.35
C GLN A 428 -22.55 13.26 28.38
N ASP A 429 -22.78 12.60 27.24
CA ASP A 429 -23.81 12.94 26.25
C ASP A 429 -25.21 12.95 26.89
N ASN A 430 -25.57 11.91 27.65
CA ASN A 430 -26.86 11.83 28.34
C ASN A 430 -27.01 12.88 29.45
N ALA A 431 -25.94 13.20 30.18
CA ALA A 431 -25.96 14.27 31.18
C ALA A 431 -26.27 15.64 30.53
N TYR A 432 -25.68 15.92 29.36
CA TYR A 432 -26.00 17.11 28.58
C TYR A 432 -27.46 17.10 28.11
N ARG A 433 -27.93 15.97 27.56
CA ARG A 433 -29.32 15.82 27.09
C ARG A 433 -30.33 16.12 28.19
N ARG A 434 -30.12 15.56 29.39
CA ARG A 434 -30.96 15.84 30.58
C ARG A 434 -31.02 17.33 30.90
N LYS A 435 -29.87 18.02 30.90
CA LYS A 435 -29.79 19.47 31.16
C LYS A 435 -30.55 20.30 30.13
N LYS A 436 -30.69 19.81 28.90
CA LYS A 436 -31.38 20.48 27.79
C LYS A 436 -32.82 19.99 27.57
N GLY A 437 -33.34 19.11 28.42
CA GLY A 437 -34.69 18.54 28.25
C GLY A 437 -34.81 17.59 27.05
N LEU A 438 -33.68 17.08 26.55
CA LEU A 438 -33.63 16.08 25.48
C LEU A 438 -33.74 14.67 26.09
N PRO A 439 -34.32 13.69 25.35
CA PRO A 439 -34.41 12.31 25.82
C PRO A 439 -33.02 11.68 25.95
N GLU A 440 -32.79 10.97 27.04
CA GLU A 440 -31.61 10.14 27.21
C GLU A 440 -31.66 8.94 26.25
N LEU A 441 -30.52 8.58 25.69
CA LEU A 441 -30.38 7.46 24.78
C LEU A 441 -29.30 6.52 25.32
N PRO A 442 -29.61 5.27 25.70
CA PRO A 442 -28.59 4.33 26.17
C PRO A 442 -27.65 3.92 25.03
N ALA A 443 -26.46 3.43 25.38
CA ALA A 443 -25.59 2.74 24.43
C ALA A 443 -26.26 1.44 23.96
N ARG A 444 -26.10 1.08 22.69
CA ARG A 444 -26.61 -0.16 22.08
C ARG A 444 -25.49 -1.02 21.49
#